data_AF-A0A1Q9PYC6-F1
#
_entry.id   AF-A0A1Q9PYC6-F1
#
_cell.length_a   1.000
_cell.length_b   1.000
_cell.length_c   1.000
_cell.angle_alpha   90.00
_cell.angle_beta   90.00
_cell.angle_gamma   90.00
#
_symmetry.space_group_name_H-M   'P 1'
#
loop_
_entity.id
_entity.type
_entity.pdbx_description
1 polymer ?
#
loop_
_entity_poly.entity_id
_entity_poly.type
_entity_poly.pdbx_seq_one_letter_code
_entity_poly.pdbx_strand_id
1 'polypeptide(L)'
;MLKWRKLALVMVCFLMLSFLGACGVSKDQNEETGEETAGNASGIMLAGQEAPEIVGILKSIEANDEVMITVEGQDVQYRLSEEAKSQIDKKEVELDSEVTFTTFSIGDDKETVAEFIIE
;
A
#
# COMPACT_ATOMS: atom_id res chain seq x y z
N MET A 1 4.89 -10.99 52.64
CA MET A 1 5.13 -11.51 51.27
C MET A 1 3.86 -11.74 50.45
N LEU A 2 2.69 -12.05 51.04
CA LEU A 2 1.45 -12.31 50.29
C LEU A 2 0.84 -11.07 49.60
N LYS A 3 1.08 -9.86 50.13
CA LYS A 3 0.53 -8.60 49.59
C LYS A 3 1.18 -8.17 48.26
N TRP A 4 2.47 -8.41 48.07
CA TRP A 4 3.15 -8.09 46.80
C TRP A 4 2.77 -9.04 45.66
N ARG A 5 2.54 -10.33 45.96
CA ARG A 5 2.07 -11.29 44.95
C ARG A 5 0.68 -10.94 44.41
N LYS A 6 -0.21 -10.42 45.27
CA LYS A 6 -1.53 -9.93 44.85
C LYS A 6 -1.45 -8.65 44.01
N LEU A 7 -0.50 -7.77 44.32
CA LEU A 7 -0.29 -6.51 43.61
C LEU A 7 0.29 -6.74 42.19
N ALA A 8 1.21 -7.71 42.04
CA ALA A 8 1.72 -8.13 40.74
C ALA A 8 0.64 -8.77 39.86
N LEU A 9 -0.25 -9.59 40.44
CA LEU A 9 -1.35 -10.23 39.71
C LEU A 9 -2.36 -9.20 39.16
N VAL A 10 -2.69 -8.17 39.96
CA VAL A 10 -3.62 -7.09 39.53
C VAL A 10 -3.00 -6.24 38.41
N MET A 11 -1.69 -5.99 38.44
CA MET A 11 -0.99 -5.21 37.42
C MET A 11 -0.95 -5.94 36.06
N VAL A 12 -0.77 -7.27 36.06
CA VAL A 12 -0.77 -8.07 34.82
C VAL A 12 -2.17 -8.16 34.20
N CYS A 13 -3.23 -8.28 35.02
CA CYS A 13 -4.61 -8.24 34.52
C CYS A 13 -4.96 -6.89 33.87
N PHE A 14 -4.46 -5.78 34.42
CA PHE A 14 -4.68 -4.45 33.84
C PHE A 14 -3.95 -4.26 32.51
N LEU A 15 -2.76 -4.84 32.36
CA LEU A 15 -1.97 -4.76 31.13
C LEU A 15 -2.58 -5.55 29.96
N MET A 16 -3.25 -6.68 30.25
CA MET A 16 -3.93 -7.51 29.25
C MET A 16 -5.22 -6.87 28.71
N LEU A 17 -5.93 -6.06 29.51
CA LEU A 17 -7.18 -5.40 29.08
C LEU A 17 -6.95 -4.31 28.03
N SER A 18 -5.74 -3.73 27.97
CA SER A 18 -5.38 -2.69 27.00
C SER A 18 -5.28 -3.20 25.55
N PHE A 19 -5.08 -4.51 25.35
CA PHE A 19 -4.98 -5.11 24.01
C PHE A 19 -6.33 -5.48 23.39
N LEU A 20 -7.43 -5.46 24.15
CA LEU A 20 -8.78 -5.74 23.62
C LEU A 20 -9.53 -4.48 23.11
N GLY A 21 -8.94 -3.29 23.24
CA GLY A 21 -9.58 -2.02 22.84
C GLY A 21 -9.46 -1.65 21.35
N ALA A 22 -8.70 -2.40 20.55
CA ALA A 22 -8.42 -2.05 19.15
C ALA A 22 -9.22 -2.85 18.09
N CYS A 23 -10.11 -3.77 18.49
CA CYS A 23 -11.02 -4.47 17.58
C CYS A 23 -12.46 -4.25 18.05
N GLY A 24 -13.03 -3.08 17.75
CA GLY A 24 -14.37 -2.75 18.26
C GLY A 24 -14.98 -1.47 17.70
N VAL A 25 -14.92 -1.26 16.38
CA VAL A 25 -15.88 -0.38 15.70
C VAL A 25 -16.36 -1.02 14.39
N SER A 26 -17.11 -2.11 14.50
CA SER A 26 -18.03 -2.50 13.42
C SER A 26 -19.27 -1.63 13.56
N LYS A 27 -19.27 -0.47 12.90
CA LYS A 27 -20.50 0.26 12.65
C LYS A 27 -21.14 -0.33 11.40
N ASP A 28 -21.89 -1.41 11.60
CA ASP A 28 -22.88 -1.86 10.64
C ASP A 28 -23.94 -0.76 10.47
N GLN A 29 -23.85 -0.03 9.36
CA GLN A 29 -25.00 0.53 8.68
C GLN A 29 -24.99 -0.03 7.26
N ASN A 30 -25.66 -1.17 7.15
CA ASN A 30 -26.11 -1.83 5.95
C ASN A 30 -26.87 -0.85 5.03
N GLU A 31 -26.37 -0.65 3.82
CA GLU A 31 -27.18 -0.42 2.61
C GLU A 31 -26.33 -0.79 1.37
N GLU A 32 -26.63 -1.97 0.82
CA GLU A 32 -26.44 -2.40 -0.58
C GLU A 32 -25.30 -1.76 -1.39
N THR A 33 -24.10 -2.35 -1.42
CA THR A 33 -23.24 -2.47 -2.62
C THR A 33 -22.19 -3.55 -2.36
N GLY A 34 -21.94 -4.43 -3.34
CA GLY A 34 -21.23 -5.70 -3.18
C GLY A 34 -19.80 -5.60 -2.66
N GLU A 35 -19.51 -6.43 -1.64
CA GLU A 35 -18.26 -7.18 -1.43
C GLU A 35 -16.96 -6.54 -1.95
N GLU A 36 -16.58 -5.38 -1.41
CA GLU A 36 -15.20 -4.91 -1.45
C GLU A 36 -14.41 -5.55 -0.29
N THR A 37 -13.75 -6.65 -0.59
CA THR A 37 -12.72 -7.24 0.28
C THR A 37 -11.52 -6.30 0.29
N ALA A 38 -11.47 -5.41 1.28
CA ALA A 38 -10.26 -4.72 1.69
C ALA A 38 -9.31 -5.75 2.33
N GLY A 39 -8.39 -6.29 1.54
CA GLY A 39 -7.34 -7.19 2.01
C GLY A 39 -6.85 -8.12 0.91
N ASN A 40 -5.60 -7.92 0.49
CA ASN A 40 -4.87 -8.62 -0.56
C ASN A 40 -5.19 -8.12 -1.97
N ALA A 41 -4.57 -7.00 -2.36
CA ALA A 41 -4.36 -6.62 -3.75
C ALA A 41 -3.37 -7.63 -4.39
N SER A 42 -3.85 -8.84 -4.62
CA SER A 42 -3.14 -9.92 -5.31
C SER A 42 -3.61 -9.92 -6.77
N GLY A 43 -2.98 -9.12 -7.61
CA GLY A 43 -2.62 -9.43 -9.01
C GLY A 43 -3.60 -10.14 -9.96
N ILE A 44 -4.93 -10.01 -9.83
CA ILE A 44 -5.88 -10.50 -10.85
C ILE A 44 -6.86 -9.39 -11.24
N MET A 45 -6.52 -8.64 -12.29
CA MET A 45 -7.49 -7.79 -12.98
C MET A 45 -8.48 -8.66 -13.75
N LEU A 46 -9.78 -8.46 -13.53
CA LEU A 46 -10.83 -9.07 -14.32
C LEU A 46 -10.84 -8.45 -15.72
N ALA A 47 -11.05 -9.26 -16.75
CA ALA A 47 -11.07 -8.78 -18.13
C ALA A 47 -12.12 -7.66 -18.32
N GLY A 48 -11.68 -6.45 -18.67
CA GLY A 48 -12.53 -5.29 -18.92
C GLY A 48 -12.58 -4.23 -17.81
N GLN A 49 -11.81 -4.37 -16.73
CA GLN A 49 -11.61 -3.30 -15.74
C GLN A 49 -10.34 -2.51 -16.07
N GLU A 50 -10.41 -1.18 -15.93
CA GLU A 50 -9.25 -0.30 -16.04
C GLU A 50 -8.30 -0.56 -14.86
N ALA A 51 -6.99 -0.43 -15.11
CA ALA A 51 -5.99 -0.61 -14.06
C ALA A 51 -6.17 0.50 -13.02
N PRO A 52 -6.12 0.19 -11.71
CA PRO A 52 -6.26 1.20 -10.69
C PRO A 52 -5.15 2.24 -10.85
N GLU A 53 -5.54 3.51 -10.81
CA GLU A 53 -4.61 4.63 -10.76
C GLU A 53 -4.10 4.79 -9.33
N ILE A 54 -2.78 4.91 -9.20
CA ILE A 54 -2.07 5.05 -7.94
C ILE A 54 -1.38 6.40 -7.95
N VAL A 55 -1.49 7.15 -6.85
CA VAL A 55 -0.80 8.43 -6.66
C VAL A 55 0.33 8.24 -5.67
N GLY A 56 1.52 8.73 -6.01
CA GLY A 56 2.69 8.66 -5.14
C GLY A 56 3.72 9.74 -5.46
N ILE A 57 4.83 9.73 -4.72
CA ILE A 57 5.96 10.65 -4.93
C ILE A 57 7.14 9.86 -5.47
N LEU A 58 7.66 10.21 -6.65
CA LEU A 58 8.83 9.55 -7.22
C LEU A 58 10.09 9.96 -6.44
N LYS A 59 10.65 9.06 -5.64
CA LYS A 59 11.79 9.35 -4.76
C LYS A 59 13.14 9.18 -5.44
N SER A 60 13.35 8.05 -6.10
CA SER A 60 14.61 7.73 -6.73
C SER A 60 14.41 6.82 -7.93
N ILE A 61 15.33 6.95 -8.88
CA ILE A 61 15.51 5.99 -9.97
C ILE A 61 16.69 5.10 -9.57
N GLU A 62 16.41 3.82 -9.41
CA GLU A 62 17.34 2.79 -9.02
C GLU A 62 17.97 2.11 -10.24
N ALA A 63 19.01 1.31 -10.02
CA ALA A 63 19.58 0.49 -11.08
C ALA A 63 18.63 -0.63 -11.52
N ASN A 64 18.78 -1.11 -12.76
CA ASN A 64 18.02 -2.21 -13.37
C ASN A 64 16.54 -1.89 -13.66
N ASP A 65 16.26 -0.67 -14.10
CA ASP A 65 14.91 -0.25 -14.51
C ASP A 65 13.91 -0.31 -13.33
N GLU A 66 14.35 0.11 -12.15
CA GLU A 66 13.54 0.13 -10.94
C GLU A 66 13.44 1.55 -10.38
N VAL A 67 12.37 1.85 -9.67
CA VAL A 67 12.13 3.14 -9.02
C VAL A 67 11.60 2.94 -7.60
N MET A 68 11.90 3.90 -6.74
CA MET A 68 11.26 4.02 -5.44
C MET A 68 10.18 5.08 -5.53
N ILE A 69 8.95 4.72 -5.20
CA ILE A 69 7.81 5.64 -5.13
C ILE A 69 7.22 5.56 -3.73
N THR A 70 7.05 6.72 -3.08
CA THR A 70 6.32 6.79 -1.82
C THR A 70 4.81 6.80 -2.11
N VAL A 71 4.11 5.73 -1.75
CA VAL A 71 2.65 5.57 -1.88
C VAL A 71 2.07 5.48 -0.47
N GLU A 72 1.08 6.33 -0.14
CA GLU A 72 0.44 6.37 1.19
C GLU A 72 1.44 6.48 2.38
N GLY A 73 2.59 7.11 2.16
CA GLY A 73 3.64 7.26 3.17
C GLY A 73 4.56 6.04 3.33
N GLN A 74 4.45 5.04 2.46
CA GLN A 74 5.33 3.88 2.39
C GLN A 74 6.19 3.94 1.14
N ASP A 75 7.48 3.67 1.28
CA ASP A 75 8.41 3.60 0.15
C ASP A 75 8.31 2.20 -0.48
N VAL A 76 7.79 2.16 -1.72
CA VAL A 76 7.57 0.92 -2.47
C VAL A 76 8.48 0.91 -3.68
N GLN A 77 9.11 -0.23 -3.94
CA GLN A 77 9.99 -0.43 -5.08
C GLN A 77 9.23 -1.04 -6.25
N TYR A 78 9.21 -0.35 -7.38
CA TYR A 78 8.56 -0.79 -8.60
C TYR A 78 9.58 -1.11 -9.70
N ARG A 79 9.24 -2.06 -10.56
CA ARG A 79 9.89 -2.21 -11.87
C ARG A 79 9.27 -1.20 -12.85
N LEU A 80 10.03 -0.71 -13.82
CA LEU A 80 9.50 0.14 -14.88
C LEU A 80 9.21 -0.67 -16.14
N SER A 81 8.08 -0.40 -16.78
CA SER A 81 7.84 -0.82 -18.16
C SER A 81 8.74 -0.04 -19.13
N GLU A 82 8.78 -0.45 -20.40
CA GLU A 82 9.44 0.32 -21.47
C GLU A 82 8.82 1.72 -21.65
N GLU A 83 7.51 1.86 -21.48
CA GLU A 83 6.83 3.14 -21.63
C GLU A 83 7.16 4.08 -20.46
N ALA A 84 7.06 3.60 -19.23
CA ALA A 84 7.40 4.36 -18.03
C ALA A 84 8.86 4.82 -18.04
N LYS A 85 9.78 3.96 -18.51
CA LYS A 85 11.18 4.34 -18.74
C LYS A 85 11.32 5.49 -19.73
N SER A 86 10.63 5.40 -20.87
CA SER A 86 10.64 6.43 -21.91
C SER A 86 10.19 7.79 -21.37
N GLN A 87 9.16 7.82 -20.51
CA GLN A 87 8.65 9.05 -19.90
C GLN A 87 9.67 9.69 -18.94
N ILE A 88 10.37 8.88 -18.14
CA ILE A 88 11.46 9.35 -17.27
C ILE A 88 12.63 9.88 -18.11
N ASP A 89 13.04 9.15 -19.15
CA ASP A 89 14.17 9.52 -20.02
C ASP A 89 13.90 10.83 -20.78
N LYS A 90 12.65 11.05 -21.20
CA LYS A 90 12.19 12.30 -21.80
C LYS A 90 12.00 13.45 -20.80
N LYS A 91 12.18 13.18 -19.49
CA LYS A 91 11.94 14.12 -18.40
C LYS A 91 10.51 14.64 -18.35
N GLU A 92 9.56 13.79 -18.73
CA GLU A 92 8.15 14.08 -18.57
C GLU A 92 7.71 13.88 -17.10
N VAL A 93 8.51 13.13 -16.35
CA VAL A 93 8.37 12.91 -14.91
C VAL A 93 9.67 13.31 -14.22
N GLU A 94 9.58 14.06 -13.12
CA GLU A 94 10.72 14.54 -12.35
C GLU A 94 10.85 13.83 -11.00
N LEU A 95 12.05 13.84 -10.42
CA LEU A 95 12.25 13.35 -9.06
C LEU A 95 11.58 14.31 -8.06
N ASP A 96 11.14 13.75 -6.94
CA ASP A 96 10.42 14.41 -5.86
C ASP A 96 9.07 15.04 -6.30
N SER A 97 8.58 14.74 -7.50
CA SER A 97 7.24 15.14 -7.94
C SER A 97 6.18 14.12 -7.54
N GLU A 98 4.96 14.62 -7.32
CA GLU A 98 3.78 13.76 -7.28
C GLU A 98 3.52 13.20 -8.68
N VAL A 99 3.22 11.92 -8.76
CA VAL A 99 2.99 11.17 -10.00
C VAL A 99 1.75 10.30 -9.83
N THR A 100 0.93 10.26 -10.88
CA THR A 100 -0.16 9.28 -11.02
C THR A 100 0.31 8.20 -11.99
N PHE A 101 0.07 6.93 -11.68
CA PHE A 101 0.52 5.82 -12.52
C PHE A 101 -0.35 4.58 -12.35
N THR A 102 -0.25 3.65 -13.29
CA THR A 102 -0.89 2.33 -13.19
C THR A 102 0.15 1.23 -13.04
N THR A 103 -0.24 0.09 -12.46
CA THR A 103 0.66 -1.05 -12.26
C THR A 103 0.10 -2.35 -12.83
N PHE A 104 1.01 -3.28 -13.14
CA PHE A 104 0.69 -4.68 -13.39
C PHE A 104 1.77 -5.60 -12.80
N SER A 105 1.47 -6.89 -12.64
CA SER A 105 2.44 -7.93 -12.27
C SER A 105 2.49 -9.01 -13.35
N ILE A 106 3.68 -9.58 -13.59
CA ILE A 106 3.88 -10.68 -14.55
C ILE A 106 4.51 -11.88 -13.84
N GLY A 107 3.67 -12.71 -13.22
CA GLY A 107 4.09 -14.00 -12.68
C GLY A 107 5.12 -13.93 -11.54
N ASP A 108 5.34 -12.74 -10.98
CA ASP A 108 6.15 -12.49 -9.79
C ASP A 108 5.41 -11.55 -8.81
N ASP A 109 5.86 -11.49 -7.56
CA ASP A 109 5.24 -10.65 -6.52
C ASP A 109 5.64 -9.17 -6.64
N LYS A 110 6.34 -8.78 -7.72
CA LYS A 110 6.85 -7.42 -7.91
C LYS A 110 5.98 -6.67 -8.91
N GLU A 111 5.45 -5.53 -8.49
CA GLU A 111 4.67 -4.66 -9.37
C GLU A 111 5.56 -3.91 -10.36
N THR A 112 5.04 -3.71 -11.56
CA THR A 112 5.64 -2.97 -12.65
C THR A 112 4.77 -1.75 -12.96
N VAL A 113 5.36 -0.56 -12.93
CA VAL A 113 4.72 0.68 -13.39
C VAL A 113 4.52 0.58 -14.89
N ALA A 114 3.26 0.62 -15.33
CA ALA A 114 2.88 0.50 -16.73
C ALA A 114 3.16 1.80 -17.48
N GLU A 115 2.66 2.92 -16.96
CA GLU A 115 2.88 4.27 -17.46
C GLU A 115 2.59 5.28 -16.35
N PHE A 116 3.21 6.45 -16.46
CA PHE A 116 2.84 7.63 -15.69
C PHE A 116 1.75 8.40 -16.45
N ILE A 117 0.71 8.82 -15.74
CA ILE A 117 -0.39 9.61 -16.26
C ILE A 117 -0.03 11.08 -16.11
N ILE A 118 0.03 11.80 -17.23
CA ILE A 118 0.49 13.19 -17.31
C ILE A 118 -0.70 14.06 -17.75
N GLU A 119 -1.06 15.05 -16.94
CA GLU A 119 -2.10 16.06 -17.26
C GLU A 119 -1.57 17.27 -18.03
#